data_AF-A0A1U7HW43-F1
#
_entry.id   AF-A0A1U7HW43-F1
#
_cell.length_a   1.000
_cell.length_b   1.000
_cell.length_c   1.000
_cell.angle_alpha   90.00
_cell.angle_beta   90.00
_cell.angle_gamma   90.00
#
_symmetry.space_group_name_H-M   'P 1'
#
loop_
_entity.id
_entity.type
_entity.pdbx_description
1 polymer ?
#
loop_
_entity_poly.entity_id
_entity_poly.type
_entity_poly.pdbx_seq_one_letter_code
_entity_poly.pdbx_strand_id
1 'polypeptide(L)'
;MSDDQRDRLLPFRLEGKFLGFITDGYGIPKYLQLEIETGNLSIKLAKQLRFKLGLSLQPNDWLEVVGEKKLKSKTGELRWKADRVNHLTASESNSVENKIKIVACYQSGCLKKGASRLLSNLERTLHEWGLSDRVVIQATGCLKRCSQAPNLLLKPGNVRVNGMTPEVIVVTLLDTMRTTAVLNQASSIE
;
A
#
# COMPACT_ATOMS: atom_id res chain seq x y z
N MET A 1 -40.17 1.44 32.78
CA MET A 1 -39.14 2.43 32.41
C MET A 1 -37.85 1.66 32.12
N SER A 2 -37.68 1.15 30.89
CA SER A 2 -36.48 0.39 30.51
C SER A 2 -35.50 1.34 29.84
N ASP A 3 -34.53 1.80 30.61
CA ASP A 3 -33.46 2.69 30.16
C ASP A 3 -32.46 1.88 29.32
N ASP A 4 -32.81 1.65 28.05
CA ASP A 4 -31.95 1.00 27.04
C ASP A 4 -30.85 1.98 26.59
N GLN A 5 -30.02 2.42 27.54
CA GLN A 5 -28.84 3.20 27.25
C GLN A 5 -27.73 2.29 26.71
N ARG A 6 -27.93 1.77 25.48
CA ARG A 6 -26.92 1.02 24.75
C ARG A 6 -25.69 1.89 24.51
N ASP A 7 -24.52 1.36 24.85
CA ASP A 7 -23.24 2.01 24.56
C ASP A 7 -23.14 2.31 23.07
N ARG A 8 -22.77 3.54 22.71
CA ARG A 8 -22.68 3.95 21.31
C ARG A 8 -21.28 3.63 20.77
N LEU A 9 -21.22 2.78 19.75
CA LEU A 9 -20.03 2.53 18.97
C LEU A 9 -20.02 3.49 17.78
N LEU A 10 -18.90 4.21 17.62
CA LEU A 10 -18.70 5.14 16.51
C LEU A 10 -17.40 4.79 15.80
N PRO A 11 -17.39 4.63 14.48
CA PRO A 11 -16.15 4.45 13.75
C PRO A 11 -15.31 5.73 13.84
N PHE A 12 -13.99 5.57 13.79
CA PHE A 12 -13.07 6.69 13.65
C PHE A 12 -11.95 6.37 12.66
N ARG A 13 -11.41 7.44 12.09
CA ARG A 13 -10.13 7.48 11.40
C ARG A 13 -9.38 8.68 11.96
N LEU A 14 -8.15 8.49 12.40
CA LEU A 14 -7.27 9.59 12.78
C LEU A 14 -5.89 9.38 12.20
N GLU A 15 -5.21 10.50 12.01
CA GLU A 15 -3.83 10.55 11.60
C GLU A 15 -3.01 11.24 12.68
N GLY A 16 -1.76 10.84 12.81
CA GLY A 16 -0.86 11.46 13.78
C GLY A 16 0.48 10.79 13.83
N LYS A 17 1.34 11.32 14.70
CA LYS A 17 2.70 10.85 14.86
C LYS A 17 2.78 9.76 15.91
N PHE A 18 3.42 8.65 15.59
CA PHE A 18 3.62 7.54 16.51
C PHE A 18 4.63 7.91 17.59
N LEU A 19 4.23 7.80 18.86
CA LEU A 19 5.13 8.05 19.98
C LEU A 19 5.73 6.76 20.55
N GLY A 20 5.00 5.65 20.46
CA GLY A 20 5.42 4.37 21.03
C GLY A 20 4.27 3.47 21.45
N PHE A 21 4.61 2.32 22.03
CA PHE A 21 3.65 1.38 22.60
C PHE A 21 3.69 1.40 24.13
N ILE A 22 2.51 1.27 24.74
CA ILE A 22 2.40 0.84 26.15
C ILE A 22 2.22 -0.67 26.14
N THR A 23 3.17 -1.37 26.74
CA THR A 23 3.21 -2.84 26.84
C THR A 23 2.62 -3.33 28.16
N ASP A 24 2.30 -4.62 28.24
CA ASP A 24 2.05 -5.29 29.52
C ASP A 24 3.35 -5.76 30.19
N GLY A 25 3.25 -6.41 31.35
CA GLY A 25 4.39 -6.95 32.08
C GLY A 25 5.20 -8.03 31.34
N TYR A 26 4.72 -8.51 30.19
CA TYR A 26 5.42 -9.47 29.31
C TYR A 26 5.98 -8.80 28.04
N GLY A 27 5.92 -7.47 27.95
CA GLY A 27 6.41 -6.73 26.77
C GLY A 27 5.46 -6.74 25.58
N ILE A 28 4.22 -7.23 25.73
CA ILE A 28 3.25 -7.29 24.62
C ILE A 28 2.57 -5.92 24.47
N PRO A 29 2.59 -5.28 23.29
CA PRO A 29 1.89 -4.02 23.06
C PRO A 29 0.38 -4.13 23.37
N LYS A 30 -0.13 -3.24 24.22
CA LYS A 30 -1.57 -3.13 24.54
C LYS A 30 -2.18 -1.83 24.04
N TYR A 31 -1.41 -0.75 24.04
CA TYR A 31 -1.86 0.55 23.56
C TYR A 31 -0.82 1.15 22.62
N LEU A 32 -1.30 1.89 21.63
CA LEU A 32 -0.51 2.74 20.74
C LEU A 32 -0.67 4.19 21.20
N GLN A 33 0.44 4.90 21.33
CA GLN A 33 0.46 6.33 21.63
C GLN A 33 0.63 7.13 20.35
N LEU A 34 -0.30 8.05 20.09
CA LEU A 34 -0.34 8.88 18.90
C LEU A 34 -0.42 10.36 19.28
N GLU A 35 0.47 11.18 18.74
CA GLU A 35 0.41 12.64 18.82
C GLU A 35 -0.44 13.19 17.66
N ILE A 36 -1.46 13.96 18.00
CA ILE A 36 -2.36 14.65 17.05
C ILE A 36 -2.41 16.15 17.38
N GLU A 37 -3.06 16.95 16.53
CA GLU A 37 -3.17 18.41 16.71
C GLU A 37 -3.74 18.80 18.09
N THR A 38 -4.67 18.00 18.62
CA THR A 38 -5.31 18.26 19.92
C THR A 38 -4.53 17.67 21.11
N GLY A 39 -3.34 17.10 20.89
CA GLY A 39 -2.49 16.50 21.92
C GLY A 39 -2.26 15.00 21.74
N ASN A 40 -1.94 14.30 22.83
CA ASN A 40 -1.53 12.89 22.78
C ASN A 40 -2.68 11.95 23.15
N LEU A 41 -2.89 10.92 22.34
CA LEU A 41 -3.95 9.94 22.53
C LEU A 41 -3.37 8.53 22.73
N SER A 42 -3.91 7.80 23.71
CA SER A 42 -3.64 6.38 23.91
C SER A 42 -4.78 5.53 23.38
N ILE A 43 -4.49 4.70 22.37
CA ILE A 43 -5.49 3.89 21.65
C ILE A 43 -5.26 2.42 21.93
N LYS A 44 -6.30 1.71 22.39
CA LYS A 44 -6.18 0.27 22.68
C LYS A 44 -6.01 -0.53 21.41
N LEU A 45 -5.02 -1.41 21.36
CA LEU A 45 -4.82 -2.32 20.24
C LEU A 45 -5.75 -3.54 20.35
N ALA A 46 -6.47 -3.82 19.26
CA ALA A 46 -7.13 -5.11 19.08
C ALA A 46 -6.11 -6.26 19.11
N LYS A 47 -6.54 -7.47 19.50
CA LYS A 47 -5.64 -8.60 19.79
C LYS A 47 -4.74 -8.95 18.59
N GLN A 48 -5.29 -8.89 17.38
CA GLN A 48 -4.60 -9.18 16.13
C GLN A 48 -3.49 -8.17 15.80
N LEU A 49 -3.57 -6.95 16.32
CA LEU A 49 -2.62 -5.88 16.06
C LEU A 49 -1.34 -6.00 16.92
N ARG A 50 -1.47 -6.59 18.11
CA ARG A 50 -0.39 -6.65 19.11
C ARG A 50 0.86 -7.40 18.63
N PHE A 51 0.71 -8.32 17.70
CA PHE A 51 1.79 -9.17 17.18
C PHE A 51 2.30 -8.75 15.80
N LYS A 52 1.55 -7.88 15.08
CA LYS A 52 1.89 -7.48 13.71
C LYS A 52 2.64 -6.15 13.64
N LEU A 53 2.36 -5.25 14.58
CA LEU A 53 2.82 -3.85 14.52
C LEU A 53 4.20 -3.60 15.14
N GLY A 54 4.64 -4.47 16.06
CA GLY A 54 5.91 -4.29 16.78
C GLY A 54 7.18 -4.50 15.95
N LEU A 55 7.07 -4.96 14.70
CA LEU A 55 8.23 -5.25 13.85
C LEU A 55 8.57 -4.12 12.87
N SER A 56 7.67 -3.18 12.61
CA SER A 56 7.83 -2.17 11.56
C SER A 56 7.73 -0.72 12.03
N LEU A 57 7.16 -0.46 13.21
CA LEU A 57 6.90 0.90 13.69
C LEU A 57 8.06 1.49 14.49
N GLN A 58 8.48 2.69 14.12
CA GLN A 58 9.49 3.50 14.79
C GLN A 58 8.88 4.79 15.33
N PRO A 59 9.27 5.24 16.54
CA PRO A 59 8.86 6.54 17.04
C PRO A 59 9.10 7.63 15.99
N ASN A 60 8.14 8.53 15.85
CA ASN A 60 8.00 9.58 14.84
C ASN A 60 7.38 9.17 13.50
N ASP A 61 7.06 7.89 13.27
CA ASP A 61 6.30 7.49 12.08
C ASP A 61 4.94 8.18 12.02
N TRP A 62 4.57 8.71 10.86
CA TRP A 62 3.21 9.20 10.65
C TRP A 62 2.30 8.01 10.39
N LEU A 63 1.16 7.94 11.08
CA LEU A 63 0.25 6.80 11.01
C LEU A 63 -1.18 7.22 10.72
N GLU A 64 -1.88 6.35 10.01
CA GLU A 64 -3.34 6.33 9.98
C GLU A 64 -3.84 5.21 10.89
N VAL A 65 -4.71 5.56 11.84
CA VAL A 65 -5.32 4.60 12.76
C VAL A 65 -6.83 4.57 12.53
N VAL A 66 -7.36 3.38 12.33
CA VAL A 66 -8.79 3.14 12.08
C VAL A 66 -9.33 2.17 13.13
N GLY A 67 -10.52 2.46 13.63
CA GLY A 67 -11.21 1.58 14.57
C GLY A 67 -12.50 2.17 15.08
N GLU A 68 -12.85 1.80 16.30
CA GLU A 68 -14.11 2.18 16.93
C GLU A 68 -13.85 2.86 18.29
N LYS A 69 -14.60 3.93 18.54
CA LYS A 69 -14.71 4.55 19.87
C LYS A 69 -16.02 4.13 20.50
N LYS A 70 -15.93 3.63 21.72
CA LYS A 70 -17.08 3.24 22.55
C LYS A 70 -17.35 4.34 23.56
N LEU A 71 -18.48 5.02 23.44
CA LEU A 71 -18.98 5.93 24.46
C LEU A 71 -19.79 5.11 25.46
N LYS A 72 -19.30 5.03 26.71
CA LYS A 72 -20.05 4.38 27.78
C LYS A 72 -21.18 5.29 28.24
N SER A 73 -22.42 4.83 28.09
CA SER A 73 -23.59 5.65 28.41
C SER A 73 -23.67 6.02 29.90
N LYS A 74 -23.17 5.13 30.78
CA LYS A 74 -23.22 5.32 32.24
C LYS A 74 -22.17 6.28 32.80
N THR A 75 -21.03 6.44 32.15
CA THR A 75 -19.89 7.21 32.71
C THR A 75 -19.45 8.35 31.80
N GLY A 76 -19.95 8.44 30.57
CA GLY A 76 -19.46 9.37 29.55
C GLY A 76 -18.04 9.05 29.07
N GLU A 77 -17.42 7.98 29.56
CA GLU A 77 -16.04 7.60 29.23
C GLU A 77 -15.96 7.13 27.79
N LEU A 78 -15.06 7.74 27.02
CA LEU A 78 -14.83 7.42 25.62
C LEU A 78 -13.60 6.52 25.48
N ARG A 79 -13.81 5.28 25.01
CA ARG A 79 -12.74 4.28 24.86
C ARG A 79 -12.41 4.04 23.40
N TRP A 80 -11.16 4.32 23.03
CA TRP A 80 -10.65 4.11 21.68
C TRP A 80 -10.08 2.71 21.51
N LYS A 81 -10.46 2.02 20.44
CA LYS A 81 -9.87 0.74 20.03
C LYS A 81 -9.50 0.80 18.56
N ALA A 82 -8.23 0.55 18.26
CA ALA A 82 -7.74 0.41 16.90
C ALA A 82 -7.95 -1.03 16.42
N ASP A 83 -8.51 -1.15 15.22
CA ASP A 83 -8.65 -2.43 14.50
C ASP A 83 -7.67 -2.52 13.32
N ARG A 84 -7.20 -1.37 12.81
CA ARG A 84 -6.16 -1.25 11.80
C ARG A 84 -5.26 -0.04 12.07
N VAL A 85 -3.97 -0.20 11.77
CA VAL A 85 -2.96 0.86 11.82
C VAL A 85 -2.12 0.73 10.55
N ASN A 86 -1.97 1.84 9.82
CA ASN A 86 -1.20 1.94 8.58
C ASN A 86 -0.07 2.97 8.78
N HIS A 87 1.12 2.71 8.24
CA HIS A 87 2.12 3.78 8.08
C HIS A 87 1.66 4.73 6.98
N LEU A 88 1.76 6.02 7.26
CA LEU A 88 1.71 7.11 6.31
C LEU A 88 3.14 7.59 6.10
N THR A 89 3.99 6.77 5.48
CA THR A 89 5.23 7.33 4.95
C THR A 89 4.86 8.41 3.95
N ALA A 90 5.67 9.47 3.83
CA ALA A 90 5.49 10.52 2.83
C ALA A 90 5.51 10.00 1.37
N SER A 91 5.56 8.68 1.15
CA SER A 91 5.45 8.02 -0.15
C SER A 91 4.76 6.64 -0.13
N GLU A 92 3.89 6.27 0.83
CA GLU A 92 3.16 4.99 0.73
C GLU A 92 1.67 5.11 1.02
N SER A 93 0.94 5.48 -0.04
CA SER A 93 -0.44 5.00 -0.19
C SER A 93 -0.40 3.51 -0.53
N ASN A 94 -1.02 2.70 0.33
CA ASN A 94 -1.31 1.28 0.17
C ASN A 94 -1.46 0.80 -1.29
N SER A 95 -0.66 -0.18 -1.74
CA SER A 95 -1.11 -1.18 -2.74
C SER A 95 -0.07 -2.26 -3.08
N VAL A 96 0.38 -3.09 -2.13
CA VAL A 96 1.16 -4.29 -2.53
C VAL A 96 0.28 -5.29 -3.32
N GLU A 97 -1.05 -5.14 -3.32
CA GLU A 97 -1.95 -5.97 -4.14
C GLU A 97 -2.43 -5.35 -5.47
N ASN A 98 -2.13 -4.09 -5.77
CA ASN A 98 -2.55 -3.43 -7.04
C ASN A 98 -1.40 -2.82 -7.86
N LYS A 99 -0.12 -3.09 -7.52
CA LYS A 99 0.99 -2.59 -8.35
C LYS A 99 0.96 -3.23 -9.74
N ILE A 100 1.04 -2.37 -10.75
CA ILE A 100 1.14 -2.76 -12.14
C ILE A 100 2.53 -3.35 -12.37
N LYS A 101 2.61 -4.48 -13.06
CA LYS A 101 3.86 -5.22 -13.24
C LYS A 101 4.37 -5.08 -14.66
N ILE A 102 5.62 -4.69 -14.81
CA ILE A 102 6.38 -4.83 -16.05
C ILE A 102 7.22 -6.09 -15.93
N VAL A 103 6.82 -7.14 -16.63
CA VAL A 103 7.50 -8.43 -16.58
C VAL A 103 8.55 -8.48 -17.70
N ALA A 104 9.83 -8.46 -17.32
CA ALA A 104 10.97 -8.31 -18.23
C ALA A 104 11.70 -9.63 -18.46
N CYS A 105 11.91 -10.01 -19.73
CA CYS A 105 12.70 -11.20 -20.07
C CYS A 105 14.19 -10.94 -19.77
N TYR A 106 14.75 -11.68 -18.82
CA TYR A 106 16.14 -11.54 -18.38
C TYR A 106 17.07 -12.63 -18.92
N GLN A 107 16.68 -13.29 -20.01
CA GLN A 107 17.48 -14.34 -20.64
C GLN A 107 18.53 -13.77 -21.60
N SER A 108 19.56 -14.56 -21.87
CA SER A 108 20.74 -14.18 -22.66
C SER A 108 20.40 -13.52 -24.01
N GLY A 109 19.36 -13.99 -24.70
CA GLY A 109 18.90 -13.40 -25.96
C GLY A 109 18.41 -11.95 -25.83
N CYS A 110 17.72 -11.60 -24.74
CA CYS A 110 17.27 -10.23 -24.48
C CYS A 110 18.40 -9.36 -23.91
N LEU A 111 19.22 -9.91 -23.02
CA LEU A 111 20.37 -9.19 -22.45
C LEU A 111 21.36 -8.75 -23.52
N LYS A 112 21.72 -9.66 -24.44
CA LYS A 112 22.61 -9.36 -25.59
C LYS A 112 22.04 -8.30 -26.53
N LYS A 113 20.72 -8.12 -26.54
CA LYS A 113 20.00 -7.14 -27.36
C LYS A 113 19.65 -5.86 -26.59
N GLY A 114 20.32 -5.60 -25.46
CA GLY A 114 20.23 -4.33 -24.74
C GLY A 114 19.16 -4.26 -23.66
N ALA A 115 18.60 -5.40 -23.21
CA ALA A 115 17.59 -5.39 -22.15
C ALA A 115 18.07 -4.74 -20.84
N SER A 116 19.34 -4.93 -20.44
CA SER A 116 19.88 -4.30 -19.23
C SER A 116 19.81 -2.77 -19.31
N ARG A 117 20.30 -2.18 -20.42
CA ARG A 117 20.23 -0.72 -20.63
C ARG A 117 18.79 -0.22 -20.70
N LEU A 118 17.90 -0.97 -21.35
CA LEU A 118 16.48 -0.62 -21.41
C LEU A 118 15.86 -0.58 -20.00
N LEU A 119 16.12 -1.58 -19.16
CA LEU A 119 15.56 -1.64 -17.81
C LEU A 119 16.09 -0.52 -16.92
N SER A 120 17.39 -0.23 -16.94
CA SER A 120 17.95 0.90 -16.17
C SER A 120 17.38 2.25 -16.62
N ASN A 121 17.20 2.45 -17.93
CA ASN A 121 16.55 3.67 -18.42
C ASN A 121 15.07 3.71 -18.03
N LEU A 122 14.38 2.58 -18.08
CA LEU A 122 12.96 2.48 -17.71
C LEU A 122 12.75 2.77 -16.22
N GLU A 123 13.61 2.29 -15.34
CA GLU A 123 13.58 2.63 -13.90
C GLU A 123 13.68 4.14 -13.69
N ARG A 124 14.62 4.80 -14.37
CA ARG A 124 14.77 6.25 -14.31
C ARG A 124 13.54 6.98 -14.85
N THR A 125 13.02 6.58 -16.01
CA THR A 125 11.82 7.22 -16.58
C THR A 125 10.62 7.05 -15.67
N LEU A 126 10.43 5.87 -15.05
CA LEU A 126 9.37 5.65 -14.05
C LEU A 126 9.54 6.57 -12.84
N HIS A 127 10.77 6.79 -12.39
CA HIS A 127 11.07 7.72 -11.30
C HIS A 127 10.77 9.18 -11.68
N GLU A 128 11.23 9.64 -12.84
CA GLU A 128 10.97 10.99 -13.35
C GLU A 128 9.47 11.28 -13.52
N TRP A 129 8.67 10.24 -13.79
CA TRP A 129 7.22 10.33 -13.97
C TRP A 129 6.44 10.08 -12.67
N GLY A 130 7.12 9.92 -11.53
CA GLY A 130 6.47 9.69 -10.22
C GLY A 130 5.71 8.36 -10.13
N LEU A 131 6.13 7.35 -10.89
CA LEU A 131 5.47 6.05 -10.97
C LEU A 131 6.16 4.95 -10.15
N SER A 132 7.28 5.25 -9.49
CA SER A 132 8.09 4.32 -8.69
C SER A 132 7.25 3.53 -7.67
N ASP A 133 6.25 4.17 -7.05
CA ASP A 133 5.45 3.55 -6.01
C ASP A 133 4.34 2.66 -6.57
N ARG A 134 3.97 2.85 -7.85
CA ARG A 134 2.81 2.23 -8.51
C ARG A 134 3.19 1.08 -9.46
N VAL A 135 4.44 1.05 -9.91
CA VAL A 135 4.92 0.14 -10.96
C VAL A 135 6.09 -0.67 -10.45
N VAL A 136 6.05 -1.99 -10.67
CA VAL A 136 7.17 -2.89 -10.34
C VAL A 136 7.70 -3.57 -11.58
N ILE A 137 9.02 -3.55 -11.75
CA ILE A 137 9.70 -4.34 -12.78
C ILE A 137 10.07 -5.71 -12.19
N GLN A 138 9.60 -6.77 -12.82
CA GLN A 138 9.86 -8.14 -12.37
C GLN A 138 10.58 -8.93 -13.47
N ALA A 139 11.70 -9.56 -13.12
CA ALA A 139 12.39 -10.45 -14.04
C ALA A 139 11.58 -11.73 -14.30
N THR A 140 11.66 -12.25 -15.53
CA THR A 140 11.07 -13.52 -15.92
C THR A 140 11.98 -14.32 -16.85
N GLY A 141 11.59 -15.58 -17.08
CA GLY A 141 12.20 -16.48 -18.05
C GLY A 141 11.92 -16.08 -19.50
N CYS A 142 12.21 -16.98 -20.44
CA CYS A 142 12.10 -16.67 -21.86
C CYS A 142 10.64 -16.43 -22.28
N LEU A 143 10.36 -15.26 -22.87
CA LEU A 143 9.07 -14.92 -23.50
C LEU A 143 8.93 -15.46 -24.94
N LYS A 144 9.89 -16.27 -25.40
CA LYS A 144 9.93 -16.94 -26.72
C LYS A 144 9.78 -16.01 -27.93
N ARG A 145 10.24 -14.75 -27.82
CA ARG A 145 10.24 -13.76 -28.91
C ARG A 145 11.60 -13.09 -29.13
N CYS A 146 12.67 -13.89 -29.07
CA CYS A 146 14.04 -13.38 -29.16
C CYS A 146 14.34 -12.57 -30.44
N SER A 147 13.59 -12.78 -31.53
CA SER A 147 13.70 -11.98 -32.75
C SER A 147 13.37 -10.50 -32.53
N GLN A 148 12.42 -10.19 -31.65
CA GLN A 148 11.92 -8.83 -31.36
C GLN A 148 12.47 -8.26 -30.04
N ALA A 149 13.45 -8.92 -29.44
CA ALA A 149 13.99 -8.50 -28.15
C ALA A 149 14.62 -7.09 -28.20
N PRO A 150 14.64 -6.35 -27.07
CA PRO A 150 14.19 -6.77 -25.72
C PRO A 150 12.67 -6.93 -25.58
N ASN A 151 12.23 -7.95 -24.83
CA ASN A 151 10.80 -8.27 -24.67
C ASN A 151 10.34 -8.03 -23.22
N LEU A 152 9.24 -7.28 -23.07
CA LEU A 152 8.53 -7.07 -21.80
C LEU A 152 7.04 -7.38 -21.95
N LEU A 153 6.38 -7.60 -20.82
CA LEU A 153 4.94 -7.86 -20.72
C LEU A 153 4.34 -6.99 -19.62
N LEU A 154 3.37 -6.14 -19.96
CA LEU A 154 2.69 -5.28 -19.01
C LEU A 154 1.48 -6.01 -18.40
N LYS A 155 1.32 -5.89 -17.08
CA LYS A 155 0.20 -6.44 -16.32
C LYS A 155 -0.44 -5.37 -15.44
N PRO A 156 -1.77 -5.31 -15.32
CA PRO A 156 -2.78 -6.20 -15.92
C PRO A 156 -2.91 -6.04 -17.46
N GLY A 157 -3.58 -6.96 -18.15
CA GLY A 157 -3.82 -6.88 -19.62
C GLY A 157 -2.88 -7.69 -20.52
N ASN A 158 -1.74 -8.17 -20.03
CA ASN A 158 -0.78 -9.00 -20.79
C ASN A 158 -0.34 -8.35 -22.12
N VAL A 159 -0.15 -7.02 -22.12
CA VAL A 159 0.28 -6.26 -23.30
C VAL A 159 1.77 -6.50 -23.56
N ARG A 160 2.12 -6.95 -24.76
CA ARG A 160 3.53 -7.18 -25.14
C ARG A 160 4.15 -5.91 -25.69
N VAL A 161 5.31 -5.53 -25.15
CA VAL A 161 6.10 -4.41 -25.66
C VAL A 161 7.50 -4.93 -26.01
N ASN A 162 7.88 -4.73 -27.27
CA ASN A 162 9.08 -5.30 -27.84
C ASN A 162 9.89 -4.19 -28.53
N GLY A 163 11.15 -4.00 -28.15
CA GLY A 163 12.04 -3.03 -28.80
C GLY A 163 11.59 -1.55 -28.75
N MET A 164 10.73 -1.18 -27.81
CA MET A 164 10.24 0.19 -27.63
C MET A 164 11.16 1.02 -26.72
N THR A 165 11.07 2.36 -26.81
CA THR A 165 11.78 3.26 -25.89
C THR A 165 11.10 3.29 -24.51
N PRO A 166 11.81 3.66 -23.44
CA PRO A 166 11.24 3.80 -22.09
C PRO A 166 9.99 4.67 -22.04
N GLU A 167 9.97 5.79 -22.75
CA GLU A 167 8.87 6.76 -22.77
C GLU A 167 7.61 6.13 -23.39
N VAL A 168 7.76 5.42 -24.52
CA VAL A 168 6.66 4.71 -25.18
C VAL A 168 6.11 3.60 -24.28
N ILE A 169 6.99 2.88 -23.56
CA ILE A 169 6.59 1.85 -22.60
C ILE A 169 5.77 2.46 -21.47
N VAL A 170 6.19 3.61 -20.92
CA VAL A 170 5.46 4.31 -19.85
C VAL A 170 4.12 4.84 -20.33
N VAL A 171 4.03 5.41 -21.54
CA VAL A 171 2.75 5.85 -22.12
C VAL A 171 1.80 4.66 -22.31
N THR A 172 2.29 3.54 -22.85
CA THR A 172 1.50 2.31 -23.02
C THR A 172 1.02 1.75 -21.68
N LEU A 173 1.87 1.85 -20.65
CA LEU A 173 1.54 1.45 -19.29
C LEU A 173 0.36 2.27 -18.77
N LEU A 174 0.43 3.60 -18.85
CA LEU A 174 -0.61 4.53 -18.40
C LEU A 174 -1.96 4.27 -19.10
N ASP A 175 -1.94 3.97 -20.40
CA ASP A 175 -3.13 3.59 -21.16
C ASP A 175 -3.76 2.29 -20.62
N THR A 176 -2.92 1.30 -20.31
CA THR A 176 -3.35 0.03 -19.70
C THR A 176 -3.97 0.26 -18.31
N MET A 177 -3.46 1.23 -17.53
CA MET A 177 -4.05 1.62 -16.23
C MET A 177 -5.45 2.19 -16.39
N ARG A 178 -5.63 3.10 -17.37
CA ARG A 178 -6.91 3.75 -17.65
C ARG A 178 -7.97 2.74 -18.05
N THR A 179 -7.61 1.81 -18.94
CA THR A 179 -8.53 0.77 -19.41
C THR A 179 -8.96 -0.19 -18.31
N THR A 180 -8.06 -0.55 -17.39
CA THR A 180 -8.38 -1.44 -16.26
C THR A 180 -9.28 -0.77 -15.22
N ALA A 181 -9.12 0.54 -14.98
CA ALA A 181 -9.94 1.30 -14.05
C ALA A 181 -11.42 1.44 -14.49
N VAL A 182 -11.69 1.38 -15.80
CA VAL A 182 -13.06 1.42 -16.35
C VAL A 182 -13.78 0.09 -16.14
N LEU A 183 -13.08 -1.04 -16.29
CA LEU A 183 -13.67 -2.38 -16.09
C LEU A 183 -14.07 -2.66 -14.64
N ASN A 184 -13.29 -2.17 -13.67
CA ASN A 184 -13.59 -2.38 -12.24
C ASN A 184 -14.76 -1.52 -11.72
N GLN A 185 -15.08 -0.40 -12.38
CA GLN A 185 -16.25 0.42 -12.03
C GLN A 185 -17.56 -0.18 -12.58
N ALA A 186 -17.51 -0.97 -13.66
CA ALA A 186 -18.67 -1.64 -14.22
C ALA A 186 -19.14 -2.86 -13.39
N SER A 187 -18.27 -3.47 -12.58
CA SER A 187 -18.58 -4.69 -11.81
C SER A 187 -19.08 -4.44 -10.37
N SER A 188 -19.45 -3.20 -10.02
CA SER A 188 -19.99 -2.84 -8.68
C SER A 188 -21.47 -2.41 -8.73
N ILE A 189 -22.17 -2.73 -9.82
CA ILE A 189 -23.63 -2.54 -9.96
C ILE A 189 -24.24 -3.91 -10.29
N GLU A 190 -24.17 -4.87 -9.37
CA GLU A 190 -25.11 -6.00 -9.26
C GLU A 190 -25.29 -6.37 -7.79
#